data_AF-R3UB50-F1
#
_entry.id   AF-R3UB50-F1
#
_cell.length_a   1.000
_cell.length_b   1.000
_cell.length_c   1.000
_cell.angle_alpha   90.00
_cell.angle_beta   90.00
_cell.angle_gamma   90.00
#
_symmetry.space_group_name_H-M   'P 1'
#
loop_
_entity.id
_entity.type
_entity.pdbx_description
1 polymer ?
#
loop_
_entity_poly.entity_id
_entity_poly.type
_entity_poly.pdbx_seq_one_letter_code
_entity_poly.pdbx_strand_id
1 'polypeptide(L)' 'MKIQFLGIKNQVKKSGCSSCGSKQVSKHTFQREARMVLPSGQTKTFYAGEMYEVKEQDGHFLIEQTYSLNGQTVQMFKAG' A
#
# COMPACT_ATOMS: atom_id res chain seq x y z
N MET A 1 -12.94 -15.73 -0.17
CA MET A 1 -11.45 -15.75 -0.18
C MET A 1 -10.94 -14.90 0.99
N LYS A 2 -9.89 -15.34 1.68
CA LYS A 2 -9.25 -14.55 2.74
C LYS A 2 -8.04 -13.81 2.19
N ILE A 3 -7.94 -12.52 2.53
CA ILE A 3 -6.81 -11.68 2.16
C ILE A 3 -6.30 -10.93 3.39
N GLN A 4 -5.01 -10.65 3.45
CA GLN A 4 -4.39 -9.81 4.46
C GLN A 4 -3.81 -8.56 3.81
N PHE A 5 -4.13 -7.39 4.34
CA PHE A 5 -3.52 -6.13 3.91
C PHE A 5 -2.17 -5.95 4.60
N LEU A 6 -1.11 -5.70 3.84
CA LEU A 6 0.25 -5.58 4.36
C LEU A 6 0.64 -4.13 4.71
N GLY A 7 -0.19 -3.16 4.34
CA GLY A 7 0.14 -1.75 4.40
C GLY A 7 0.99 -1.28 3.23
N ILE A 8 1.10 0.04 3.08
CA ILE A 8 1.85 0.67 1.97
C ILE A 8 3.00 1.45 2.56
N LYS A 9 4.22 1.21 2.09
CA LYS A 9 5.38 2.04 2.44
C LYS A 9 5.55 3.10 1.37
N ASN A 10 5.37 4.36 1.75
CA ASN A 10 5.62 5.49 0.87
C ASN A 10 7.03 6.02 1.08
N GLN A 11 7.80 6.12 0.00
CA GLN A 11 9.08 6.83 0.02
C GLN A 11 8.80 8.32 -0.17
N VAL A 12 9.07 9.12 0.86
CA VAL A 12 9.04 10.57 0.70
C VAL A 12 10.37 10.98 0.08
N LYS A 13 10.37 11.22 -1.24
CA LYS A 13 11.51 11.86 -1.92
C LYS A 13 11.46 13.36 -1.60
N LYS A 14 12.43 13.86 -0.84
CA LYS A 14 12.63 15.31 -0.67
C LYS A 14 13.70 15.78 -1.66
N SER A 15 13.39 16.81 -2.42
CA SER A 15 14.37 17.63 -3.11
C SER A 15 15.18 18.40 -2.05
N GLY A 16 16.50 18.36 -2.15
CA GLY A 16 17.36 19.17 -1.29
C GLY A 16 17.08 20.67 -1.53
N CYS A 17 17.21 21.49 -0.48
CA CYS A 17 17.20 22.94 -0.65
C CYS A 17 18.41 23.33 -1.49
N SER A 18 18.19 23.87 -2.68
CA SER A 18 19.23 24.31 -3.62
C SER A 18 20.16 25.38 -3.05
N SER A 19 19.79 26.02 -1.94
CA SER A 19 20.52 27.16 -1.37
C SER A 19 21.43 26.81 -0.17
N CYS A 20 21.09 25.81 0.65
CA CYS A 20 21.82 25.53 1.90
C CYS A 20 22.46 24.14 2.01
N GLY A 21 22.34 23.27 1.00
CA GLY A 21 23.05 21.99 0.90
C GLY A 21 22.72 20.95 1.99
N SER A 22 21.83 21.26 2.93
CA SER A 22 21.47 20.38 4.03
C SER A 22 20.68 19.17 3.53
N LYS A 23 21.25 17.97 3.69
CA LYS A 23 20.59 16.70 3.38
C LYS A 23 19.63 16.33 4.51
N GLN A 24 18.33 16.46 4.28
CA GLN A 24 17.34 15.84 5.17
C GLN A 24 17.28 14.33 4.91
N VAL A 25 17.45 13.55 5.97
CA VAL A 25 17.43 12.09 5.95
C VAL A 25 16.06 11.61 5.49
N SER A 26 16.04 10.68 4.53
CA SER A 26 14.84 10.02 4.02
C SER A 26 14.03 9.42 5.17
N LYS A 27 12.73 9.77 5.25
CA LYS A 27 11.78 9.07 6.13
C LYS A 27 10.85 8.24 5.25
N HIS A 28 10.68 6.97 5.61
CA HIS A 28 9.63 6.12 5.06
C HIS A 28 8.35 6.39 5.85
N THR A 29 7.25 6.68 5.16
CA THR A 29 5.93 6.80 5.78
C THR A 29 5.20 5.48 5.58
N PHE A 30 4.79 4.82 6.67
CA PHE A 30 4.00 3.60 6.60
C PHE A 30 2.51 3.92 6.69
N GLN A 31 1.80 3.75 5.59
CA GLN A 31 0.37 3.91 5.51
C GLN A 31 -0.29 2.60 5.98
N ARG A 32 -0.93 2.69 7.15
CA ARG A 32 -1.58 1.57 7.84
C ARG A 32 -2.98 1.28 7.32
N GLU A 33 -3.62 2.23 6.65
CA GLU A 33 -4.97 2.09 6.13
C GLU A 33 -5.03 2.41 4.64
N ALA A 34 -5.81 1.63 3.89
CA ALA A 34 -6.09 1.90 2.49
C ALA A 34 -7.58 1.74 2.21
N ARG A 35 -8.20 2.79 1.67
CA ARG A 35 -9.57 2.76 1.18
C ARG A 35 -9.57 2.44 -0.30
N MET A 36 -10.23 1.37 -0.70
CA MET A 36 -10.27 0.91 -2.09
C MET A 36 -11.70 0.65 -2.55
N VAL A 37 -11.94 0.86 -3.84
CA VAL A 37 -13.17 0.48 -4.52
C VAL A 37 -12.96 -0.89 -5.14
N LEU A 38 -13.79 -1.85 -4.78
CA LEU A 38 -13.73 -3.22 -5.25
C LEU A 38 -14.50 -3.38 -6.58
N PRO A 39 -14.13 -4.35 -7.44
CA PRO A 39 -14.88 -4.67 -8.65
C PRO A 39 -16.36 -4.96 -8.39
N SER A 40 -16.69 -5.49 -7.22
CA SER A 40 -18.08 -5.66 -6.78
C SER A 40 -18.86 -4.37 -6.54
N GLY A 41 -18.24 -3.20 -6.70
CA GLY A 41 -18.83 -1.86 -6.47
C GLY A 41 -18.78 -1.41 -5.02
N GLN A 42 -18.28 -2.25 -4.10
CA GLN A 42 -18.16 -1.90 -2.70
C GLN A 42 -16.91 -1.08 -2.43
N THR A 43 -17.02 -0.04 -1.60
CA THR A 43 -15.84 0.64 -1.05
C THR A 43 -15.50 0.04 0.30
N LYS A 44 -14.27 -0.44 0.48
CA LYS A 44 -13.81 -1.05 1.72
C LYS A 44 -12.51 -0.40 2.18
N THR A 45 -12.40 -0.20 3.49
CA THR A 45 -11.16 0.24 4.14
C THR A 45 -10.46 -0.98 4.71
N PHE A 46 -9.17 -1.09 4.42
CA PHE A 46 -8.30 -2.17 4.86
C PHE A 46 -7.27 -1.64 5.85
N TYR A 47 -7.10 -2.33 6.97
CA TYR A 47 -6.11 -2.02 8.00
C TYR A 47 -4.97 -3.04 7.98
N ALA A 48 -3.75 -2.54 8.08
CA ALA A 48 -2.54 -3.34 7.91
C ALA A 48 -2.44 -4.39 9.02
N GLY A 49 -2.22 -5.64 8.62
CA GLY A 49 -2.18 -6.80 9.52
C GLY A 49 -3.52 -7.49 9.71
N GLU A 50 -4.65 -6.87 9.35
CA GLU A 50 -5.95 -7.51 9.44
C GLU A 50 -6.26 -8.42 8.26
N MET A 51 -6.98 -9.50 8.54
CA MET A 51 -7.51 -10.41 7.54
C MET A 51 -8.96 -10.08 7.23
N TYR A 52 -9.29 -10.06 5.94
CA TYR A 52 -10.62 -9.79 5.45
C TYR A 52 -11.11 -10.93 4.59
N GLU A 53 -12.35 -11.33 4.83
CA GLU A 53 -13.08 -12.16 3.89
C GLU A 53 -13.68 -11.27 2.80
N VAL A 54 -13.38 -11.62 1.55
CA VAL A 54 -13.85 -10.93 0.34
C VAL A 54 -14.34 -11.95 -0.68
N LYS A 55 -15.15 -11.49 -1.63
CA LYS A 55 -15.53 -12.28 -2.79
C LYS A 55 -14.28 -12.67 -3.58
N GLU A 56 -14.36 -13.78 -4.30
CA GLU A 56 -13.21 -14.33 -5.03
C GLU A 56 -12.67 -13.35 -6.08
N GLN A 57 -13.56 -12.75 -6.87
CA GLN A 57 -13.24 -11.70 -7.84
C GLN A 57 -12.53 -10.49 -7.22
N ASP A 58 -13.04 -10.01 -6.08
CA ASP A 58 -12.44 -8.90 -5.35
C ASP A 58 -11.06 -9.29 -4.76
N GLY A 59 -10.93 -10.54 -4.31
CA GLY A 59 -9.69 -11.09 -3.78
C GLY A 59 -8.59 -11.12 -4.85
N HIS A 60 -8.89 -11.62 -6.05
CA HIS A 60 -7.95 -11.59 -7.18
C HIS A 60 -7.51 -10.18 -7.53
N PHE A 61 -8.47 -9.26 -7.66
CA PHE A 61 -8.19 -7.85 -7.92
C PHE A 61 -7.23 -7.25 -6.87
N LEU A 62 -7.46 -7.53 -5.59
CA LEU A 62 -6.66 -6.99 -4.49
C LEU A 62 -5.25 -7.60 -4.44
N ILE A 63 -5.09 -8.89 -4.72
CA ILE A 63 -3.78 -9.56 -4.75
C ILE A 63 -2.90 -9.01 -5.90
N GLU A 64 -3.52 -8.61 -7.01
CA GLU A 64 -2.82 -7.98 -8.13
C GLU A 64 -2.37 -6.53 -7.84
N GLN A 65 -2.88 -5.91 -6.77
CA GLN A 65 -2.49 -4.55 -6.40
C GLN A 65 -1.06 -4.51 -5.85
N THR A 66 -0.23 -3.69 -6.48
CA THR A 66 1.17 -3.49 -6.13
C THR A 66 1.50 -2.02 -6.04
N TYR A 67 2.55 -1.71 -5.28
CA TYR A 67 3.12 -0.36 -5.20
C TYR A 67 4.64 -0.43 -5.42
N SER A 68 5.20 0.67 -5.90
CA SER A 68 6.64 0.80 -6.08
C SER A 68 7.30 1.32 -4.80
N LEU A 69 8.26 0.56 -4.28
CA LEU A 69 9.11 0.96 -3.16
C LEU A 69 10.57 0.79 -3.56
N ASN A 70 11.34 1.88 -3.58
CA ASN A 70 12.77 1.85 -3.94
C ASN A 70 13.05 1.18 -5.30
N GLY A 71 12.14 1.32 -6.27
CA GLY A 71 12.24 0.69 -7.59
C GLY A 71 11.85 -0.79 -7.63
N GLN A 72 11.40 -1.35 -6.51
CA GLN A 72 10.86 -2.71 -6.43
C GLN A 72 9.33 -2.68 -6.39
N THR A 73 8.72 -3.62 -7.10
CA THR A 73 7.27 -3.85 -7.03
C THR A 73 6.97 -4.68 -5.78
N VAL A 74 6.16 -4.12 -4.88
CA VAL A 74 5.78 -4.76 -3.62
C VAL A 74 4.27 -4.97 -3.61
N GLN A 75 3.82 -6.15 -3.19
CA GLN A 75 2.41 -6.45 -3.06
C GLN A 75 1.78 -5.69 -1.88
N MET A 76 0.56 -5.18 -2.11
CA MET A 76 -0.23 -4.50 -1.06
C MET A 76 -0.99 -5.51 -0.20
N PHE A 77 -1.41 -6.61 -0.80
CA PHE A 77 -2.21 -7.67 -0.18
C PHE A 77 -1.54 -9.02 -0.40
N LYS A 78 -1.83 -9.98 0.48
CA LYS A 78 -1.52 -11.40 0.26
C LYS A 78 -2.73 -12.27 0.54
N ALA A 79 -2.79 -13.45 -0.06
CA ALA A 79 -3.74 -14.48 0.33
C ALA A 79 -3.42 -14.95 1.77
N GLY A 80 -4.48 -15.13 2.57
CA GLY A 80 -4.41 -15.62 3.95
C GLY A 80 -4.88 -17.05 4.09
#